data_AF-A0A496YNK3-F1
#
_entry.id   AF-A0A496YNK3-F1
#
_cell.length_a   1.000
_cell.length_b   1.000
_cell.length_c   1.000
_cell.angle_alpha   90.00
_cell.angle_beta   90.00
_cell.angle_gamma   90.00
#
_symmetry.space_group_name_H-M   'P 1'
#
loop_
_entity.id
_entity.type
_entity.pdbx_description
1 polymer ?
#
loop_
_entity_poly.entity_id
_entity_poly.type
_entity_poly.pdbx_seq_one_letter_code
_entity_poly.pdbx_strand_id
1 'polypeptide(L)'
;MLKKGLVQVYTGSTELFNFAPLGLSLRAAGQGLKTLVTCFATHEFMDGAEKASSLLKPHLVIDHTPVEGDASSGSKIRDRVLASFRNARTALCSGQYDMLILNGINPL
;
A
#
# COMPACT_ATOMS: atom_id res chain seq x y z
N MET A 1 14.01 18.55 -6.25
CA MET A 1 14.00 17.76 -4.99
C MET A 1 12.75 18.07 -4.20
N LEU A 2 12.04 17.04 -3.73
CA LEU A 2 10.96 17.17 -2.75
C LEU A 2 11.58 17.60 -1.41
N LYS A 3 11.21 18.77 -0.89
CA LYS A 3 11.82 19.34 0.33
C LYS A 3 11.02 19.05 1.60
N LYS A 4 9.77 18.63 1.46
CA LYS A 4 8.83 18.43 2.56
C LYS A 4 7.97 17.20 2.29
N GLY A 5 7.97 16.26 3.23
CA GLY A 5 7.03 15.14 3.24
C GLY A 5 5.62 15.63 3.62
N LEU A 6 4.60 15.10 2.96
CA LEU A 6 3.20 15.39 3.24
C LEU A 6 2.45 14.09 3.49
N VAL A 7 1.38 14.17 4.29
CA VAL A 7 0.44 13.07 4.50
C VAL A 7 -0.84 13.39 3.75
N GLN A 8 -1.29 12.48 2.90
CA GLN A 8 -2.57 12.56 2.20
C GLN A 8 -3.50 11.49 2.76
N VAL A 9 -4.69 11.89 3.18
CA VAL A 9 -5.72 10.98 3.69
C VAL A 9 -6.89 11.03 2.72
N TYR A 10 -7.13 9.91 2.04
CA TYR A 10 -8.30 9.75 1.20
C TYR A 10 -9.37 8.98 1.98
N THR A 11 -10.45 9.66 2.35
CA THR A 11 -11.55 9.10 3.15
C THR A 11 -12.89 9.47 2.53
N GLY A 12 -13.94 8.72 2.87
CA GLY A 12 -15.29 8.90 2.37
C GLY A 12 -16.19 7.74 2.82
N SER A 13 -17.50 7.92 2.77
CA SER A 13 -18.51 6.92 3.19
C SER A 13 -18.94 5.98 2.06
N THR A 14 -18.17 5.91 0.99
CA THR A 14 -18.49 5.11 -0.20
C THR A 14 -17.93 3.70 -0.07
N GLU A 15 -18.71 2.70 -0.47
CA GLU A 15 -18.26 1.31 -0.59
C GLU A 15 -17.38 1.07 -1.83
N LEU A 16 -17.32 2.03 -2.76
CA LEU A 16 -16.46 1.96 -3.93
C LEU A 16 -14.98 2.06 -3.56
N PHE A 17 -14.16 1.24 -4.23
CA PHE A 17 -12.72 1.30 -4.09
C PHE A 17 -12.15 2.62 -4.61
N ASN A 18 -11.23 3.21 -3.83
CA ASN A 18 -10.60 4.45 -4.19
C ASN A 18 -9.27 4.21 -4.93
N PHE A 19 -9.24 4.53 -6.22
CA PHE A 19 -8.06 4.39 -7.07
C PHE A 19 -7.09 5.58 -7.02
N ALA A 20 -7.42 6.67 -6.30
CA ALA A 20 -6.54 7.85 -6.23
C ALA A 20 -5.11 7.52 -5.75
N PRO A 21 -4.89 6.65 -4.73
CA PRO A 21 -3.53 6.26 -4.33
C PRO A 21 -2.76 5.52 -5.43
N LEU A 22 -3.41 4.65 -6.21
CA LEU A 22 -2.79 3.95 -7.34
C LEU A 22 -2.44 4.91 -8.48
N GLY A 23 -3.32 5.86 -8.80
CA GLY A 23 -3.01 6.91 -9.77
C GLY A 23 -1.82 7.77 -9.35
N LEU A 24 -1.72 8.08 -8.04
CA LEU A 24 -0.59 8.82 -7.47
C LEU A 24 0.72 8.01 -7.57
N SER A 25 0.67 6.70 -7.30
CA SER A 25 1.86 5.84 -7.39
C SER A 25 2.37 5.70 -8.82
N LEU A 26 1.48 5.62 -9.81
CA LEU A 26 1.84 5.62 -11.22
C LEU A 26 2.46 6.95 -11.66
N ARG A 27 1.91 8.08 -11.20
CA ARG A 27 2.49 9.40 -11.44
C ARG A 27 3.90 9.51 -10.85
N ALA A 28 4.09 9.04 -9.63
CA ALA A 28 5.40 9.03 -8.96
C ALA A 28 6.41 8.18 -9.74
N ALA A 29 5.99 6.98 -10.18
CA ALA A 29 6.84 6.11 -10.99
C ALA A 29 7.26 6.75 -12.31
N GLY A 30 6.35 7.44 -13.00
CA GLY A 30 6.66 8.19 -14.23
C GLY A 30 7.64 9.36 -14.03
N GLN A 31 7.86 9.79 -12.79
CA GLN A 31 8.86 10.80 -12.40
C GLN A 31 10.14 10.18 -11.81
N GLY A 32 10.28 8.85 -11.86
CA GLY A 32 11.44 8.14 -11.31
C GLY A 32 11.46 8.02 -9.78
N LEU A 33 10.36 8.31 -9.10
CA LEU A 33 10.24 8.16 -7.65
C LEU A 33 9.86 6.71 -7.29
N LYS A 34 10.36 6.24 -6.15
CA LYS A 34 10.09 4.90 -5.64
C LYS A 34 8.91 4.91 -4.66
N THR A 35 7.89 4.13 -4.98
CA THR A 35 6.68 3.99 -4.17
C THR A 35 6.51 2.56 -3.69
N LEU A 36 6.20 2.40 -2.40
CA LEU A 36 5.70 1.15 -1.82
C LEU A 36 4.22 1.30 -1.47
N VAL A 37 3.38 0.40 -1.99
CA VAL A 37 1.97 0.27 -1.61
C VAL A 37 1.81 -0.97 -0.75
N THR A 38 1.36 -0.82 0.48
CA THR A 38 1.00 -1.94 1.36
C THR A 38 -0.51 -2.03 1.44
N CYS A 39 -1.08 -3.19 1.12
CA CYS A 39 -2.53 -3.41 1.13
C CYS A 39 -2.97 -4.18 2.36
N PHE A 40 -3.98 -3.64 3.05
CA PHE A 40 -4.54 -4.21 4.27
C PHE A 40 -5.97 -4.76 4.07
N ALA A 41 -6.59 -4.45 2.94
CA ALA A 41 -7.88 -4.97 2.52
C ALA A 41 -7.74 -5.68 1.17
N THR A 42 -8.50 -6.76 1.00
CA THR A 42 -8.55 -7.50 -0.26
C THR A 42 -9.42 -6.76 -1.27
N HIS A 43 -8.99 -6.74 -2.52
CA HIS A 43 -9.79 -6.23 -3.64
C HIS A 43 -9.36 -6.93 -4.92
N GLU A 44 -10.31 -7.38 -5.74
CA GLU A 44 -10.07 -8.21 -6.94
C GLU A 44 -9.05 -7.60 -7.93
N PHE A 45 -9.05 -6.28 -8.10
CA PHE A 45 -8.09 -5.58 -8.97
C PHE A 45 -6.67 -5.51 -8.42
N MET A 46 -6.42 -5.81 -7.14
CA MET A 46 -5.09 -5.67 -6.56
C MET A 46 -4.09 -6.70 -7.09
N ASP A 47 -4.55 -7.91 -7.43
CA ASP A 47 -3.70 -8.93 -8.06
C ASP A 47 -3.20 -8.47 -9.43
N GLY A 48 -4.10 -7.86 -10.22
CA GLY A 48 -3.76 -7.26 -11.50
C GLY A 48 -2.80 -6.07 -11.34
N ALA A 49 -3.03 -5.22 -10.34
CA ALA A 49 -2.17 -4.09 -10.03
C ALA A 49 -0.77 -4.54 -9.59
N GLU A 50 -0.67 -5.58 -8.76
CA GLU A 50 0.61 -6.17 -8.34
C GLU A 50 1.37 -6.70 -9.56
N LYS A 51 0.71 -7.47 -10.42
CA LYS A 51 1.31 -7.98 -11.65
C LYS A 51 1.79 -6.85 -12.56
N ALA A 52 0.98 -5.80 -12.75
CA ALA A 52 1.37 -4.63 -13.53
C ALA A 52 2.56 -3.88 -12.89
N SER A 53 2.62 -3.79 -11.56
CA SER A 53 3.71 -3.14 -10.83
C SER A 53 5.08 -3.79 -11.08
N SER A 54 5.09 -5.10 -11.40
CA SER A 54 6.34 -5.80 -11.74
C SER A 54 7.08 -5.19 -12.94
N LEU A 55 6.34 -4.61 -13.90
CA LEU A 55 6.87 -3.91 -15.07
C LEU A 55 7.42 -2.52 -14.74
N LEU A 56 7.10 -2.01 -13.54
CA LEU A 56 7.46 -0.68 -13.08
C LEU A 56 8.54 -0.70 -11.99
N LYS A 57 9.08 -1.88 -11.66
CA LYS A 57 10.21 -1.99 -10.73
C LYS A 57 11.42 -1.19 -11.23
N PRO A 58 12.18 -0.53 -10.34
CA PRO A 58 12.01 -0.47 -8.88
C PRO A 58 11.06 0.64 -8.39
N HIS A 59 10.39 1.36 -9.29
CA HIS A 59 9.67 2.60 -8.99
C HIS A 59 8.28 2.39 -8.38
N LEU A 60 7.64 1.25 -8.65
CA LEU A 60 6.40 0.86 -8.01
C LEU A 60 6.48 -0.58 -7.51
N VAL A 61 6.30 -0.75 -6.20
CA VAL A 61 6.17 -2.04 -5.55
C VAL A 61 4.82 -2.06 -4.85
N ILE A 62 4.01 -3.07 -5.16
CA ILE A 62 2.76 -3.34 -4.46
C ILE A 62 2.96 -4.61 -3.65
N ASP A 63 2.85 -4.50 -2.33
CA ASP A 63 2.78 -5.60 -1.41
C ASP A 63 1.30 -5.89 -1.12
N HIS A 64 0.79 -6.89 -1.82
CA HIS A 64 -0.53 -7.47 -1.62
C HIS A 64 -0.38 -8.85 -0.97
N THR A 65 0.42 -8.97 0.10
CA THR A 65 0.41 -10.18 0.91
C THR A 65 -0.96 -10.31 1.56
N PRO A 66 -1.79 -11.32 1.21
CA PRO A 66 -3.12 -11.44 1.74
C PRO A 66 -3.05 -11.61 3.26
N VAL A 67 -3.75 -10.77 4.00
CA VAL A 67 -4.07 -11.07 5.40
C VAL A 67 -5.21 -12.10 5.41
N GLU A 68 -4.97 -13.26 4.79
CA GLU A 68 -5.92 -14.37 4.80
C GLU A 68 -5.80 -15.11 6.13
N GLY A 69 -6.84 -15.01 6.95
CA GLY A 69 -7.04 -15.89 8.09
C GLY A 69 -8.48 -16.32 8.15
N ASP A 70 -8.68 -17.62 8.36
CA ASP A 70 -10.00 -18.16 8.70
C ASP A 70 -10.57 -17.37 9.89
N ALA A 71 -11.85 -16.98 9.84
CA ALA A 71 -12.51 -16.13 10.84
C ALA A 71 -12.43 -16.71 12.26
N SER A 72 -12.14 -18.01 12.36
CA SER A 72 -11.83 -18.79 13.56
C SER A 72 -10.51 -18.38 14.26
N SER A 73 -9.67 -17.52 13.67
CA SER A 73 -8.33 -17.18 14.18
C SER A 73 -8.02 -15.68 14.22
N GLY A 74 -8.94 -14.87 14.74
CA GLY A 74 -8.81 -13.40 14.81
C GLY A 74 -7.50 -12.87 15.41
N SER A 75 -6.83 -13.59 16.32
CA SER A 75 -5.52 -13.19 16.84
C SER A 75 -4.42 -13.24 15.77
N LYS A 76 -4.44 -14.25 14.88
CA LYS A 76 -3.43 -14.42 13.82
C LYS A 76 -3.57 -13.36 12.73
N ILE A 77 -4.79 -12.92 12.44
CA ILE A 77 -5.07 -11.83 11.48
C ILE A 77 -4.46 -10.52 12.01
N ARG A 78 -4.74 -10.20 13.27
CA ARG A 78 -4.19 -9.00 13.93
C ARG A 78 -2.67 -8.97 13.93
N ASP A 79 -2.03 -10.11 14.24
CA ASP A 79 -0.56 -10.19 14.26
C ASP A 79 0.04 -9.98 12.87
N ARG A 80 -0.61 -10.49 11.82
CA ARG A 80 -0.19 -10.26 10.42
C ARG A 80 -0.37 -8.81 10.00
N VAL A 81 -1.50 -8.18 10.31
CA VAL A 81 -1.72 -6.74 10.06
C VAL A 81 -0.65 -5.89 10.74
N LEU A 82 -0.38 -6.18 12.03
CA LEU A 82 0.67 -5.50 12.78
C LEU A 82 2.06 -5.72 12.17
N ALA A 83 2.35 -6.92 11.69
CA ALA A 83 3.61 -7.21 11.00
C ALA A 83 3.73 -6.41 9.69
N SER A 84 2.70 -6.41 8.84
CA SER A 84 2.68 -5.62 7.60
C SER A 84 2.80 -4.12 7.86
N PHE A 85 2.13 -3.61 8.90
CA PHE A 85 2.26 -2.21 9.30
C PHE A 85 3.68 -1.87 9.80
N ARG A 86 4.30 -2.76 10.59
CA ARG A 86 5.70 -2.61 11.02
C ARG A 86 6.66 -2.62 9.84
N ASN A 87 6.43 -3.48 8.84
CA ASN A 87 7.24 -3.53 7.63
C ASN A 87 7.12 -2.22 6.83
N ALA A 88 5.90 -1.73 6.65
CA ALA A 88 5.64 -0.45 5.99
C ALA A 88 6.32 0.73 6.73
N ARG A 89 6.28 0.73 8.06
CA ARG A 89 7.00 1.71 8.90
C ARG A 89 8.52 1.61 8.73
N THR A 90 9.08 0.40 8.74
CA THR A 90 10.51 0.19 8.52
C THR A 90 10.94 0.68 7.13
N ALA A 91 10.13 0.41 6.10
CA ALA A 91 10.36 0.89 4.74
C ALA A 91 10.30 2.42 4.64
N LEU A 92 9.39 3.07 5.37
CA LEU A 92 9.36 4.54 5.46
C LEU A 92 10.64 5.10 6.08
N CYS A 93 11.12 4.49 7.16
CA CYS A 93 12.30 4.95 7.88
C CYS A 93 13.63 4.62 7.18
N SER A 94 13.65 3.69 6.23
CA SER A 94 14.88 3.27 5.55
C SER A 94 15.38 4.25 4.48
N GLY A 95 14.54 5.17 4.02
CA GLY A 95 14.83 6.06 2.89
C GLY A 95 14.87 5.36 1.53
N GLN A 96 14.45 4.08 1.44
CA GLN A 96 14.42 3.33 0.19
C GLN A 96 13.29 3.78 -0.76
N TYR A 97 12.25 4.39 -0.21
CA TYR A 97 11.06 4.84 -0.92
C TYR A 97 10.84 6.33 -0.69
N ASP A 98 10.45 7.04 -1.74
CA ASP A 98 10.06 8.45 -1.71
C ASP A 98 8.62 8.61 -1.21
N MET A 99 7.79 7.57 -1.39
CA MET A 99 6.38 7.57 -1.01
C MET A 99 5.94 6.19 -0.49
N LEU A 100 5.14 6.20 0.58
CA LEU A 100 4.48 5.02 1.13
C LEU A 100 2.97 5.20 1.05
N ILE A 101 2.25 4.19 0.58
CA ILE A 101 0.79 4.14 0.57
C ILE A 101 0.31 3.00 1.46
N LEU A 102 -0.58 3.33 2.40
CA LEU A 102 -1.25 2.37 3.27
C LEU A 102 -2.69 2.19 2.78
N ASN A 103 -2.90 1.24 1.87
CA ASN A 103 -4.18 1.01 1.23
C ASN A 103 -5.11 0.16 2.12
N GLY A 104 -6.34 0.63 2.36
CA GLY A 104 -7.31 -0.10 3.17
C GLY A 104 -6.97 -0.15 4.67
N ILE A 105 -6.29 0.87 5.22
CA ILE A 105 -5.87 0.88 6.63
C ILE A 105 -6.98 1.27 7.62
N ASN A 106 -8.00 2.01 7.19
CA ASN A 106 -9.07 2.51 8.08
C ASN A 106 -10.04 1.44 8.63
N PRO A 107 -10.45 0.41 7.88
CA PRO A 107 -11.34 -0.64 8.39
C PRO A 107 -10.68 -1.62 9.37
N LEU A 108 -9.39 -1.43 9.72
CA LEU A 108 -8.62 -2.31 10.61
C LEU A 108 -8.74 -1.96 12.10
#